data_AF-A7F1J6-F1
#
_entry.id   AF-A7F1J6-F1
#
_cell.length_a   1.000
_cell.length_b   1.000
_cell.length_c   1.000
_cell.angle_alpha   90.00
_cell.angle_beta   90.00
_cell.angle_gamma   90.00
#
_symmetry.space_group_name_H-M   'P 1'
#
loop_
_entity.id
_entity.type
_entity.pdbx_description
1 polymer ?
#
loop_
_entity_poly.entity_id
_entity_poly.type
_entity_poly.pdbx_seq_one_letter_code
_entity_poly.pdbx_strand_id
1 'polypeptide(L)'
;MASPFPPSSSAPGEGHLVVQLLPHSISALSRITFQYPLKLISPSPSAAQKSVLVFLLTYGGGLVGGDQVQLKIDVTRNAKLSIVTQGHTKIFKSPTRDVITRQHLQVTIEDGASACLLPDPVQPFAESVYEQSQTFTLKEGGTLCVLDWVSAGRTARGENWDLRAWSGRNEIWAMGKDMKRRLLLRDNVLLEGDEATAPEKLLRHKMRGNGIFGTLILKGPLVEKLSAFFLSEFAALPRIGARDFRSDDRKEKDNEIILSRQESWRLRRLGQEKEEGILWSAAKVRGCTVVKFGAPTVESGRVWIGGMIKEECSISEIFGEDSLMCYNIGKMLEPLGFSTIVPHQVWKAGNEPENRGVLARCGLSHHQGRDKAIKHDMVTAQAG
;
A
#
# COMPACT_ATOMS: atom_id res chain seq x y z
N MET A 1 11.10 -26.38 -27.67
CA MET A 1 10.10 -27.30 -27.08
C MET A 1 8.82 -26.50 -26.85
N ALA A 2 7.70 -26.95 -27.40
CA ALA A 2 6.40 -26.33 -27.11
C ALA A 2 6.01 -26.70 -25.67
N SER A 3 5.59 -25.71 -24.87
CA SER A 3 5.10 -25.95 -23.52
C SER A 3 3.90 -26.91 -23.57
N PRO A 4 3.86 -27.96 -22.72
CA PRO A 4 2.69 -28.82 -22.61
C PRO A 4 1.48 -28.13 -21.96
N PHE A 5 1.66 -26.90 -21.46
CA PHE A 5 0.60 -26.10 -20.86
C PHE A 5 -0.01 -25.14 -21.89
N PRO A 6 -1.34 -24.90 -21.83
CA PRO A 6 -1.97 -23.85 -22.62
C PRO A 6 -1.23 -22.52 -22.41
N PRO A 7 -1.04 -21.71 -23.46
CA PRO A 7 -0.47 -20.39 -23.30
C PRO A 7 -1.32 -19.59 -22.30
N SER A 8 -0.66 -19.02 -21.28
CA SER A 8 -1.32 -18.11 -20.34
C SER A 8 -1.94 -16.97 -21.14
N SER A 9 -3.24 -16.71 -20.93
CA SER A 9 -3.94 -15.58 -21.55
C SER A 9 -3.58 -14.23 -20.93
N SER A 10 -2.81 -14.22 -19.84
CA SER A 10 -2.41 -13.02 -19.10
C SER A 10 -0.89 -12.89 -19.06
N ALA A 11 -0.42 -11.67 -19.32
CA ALA A 11 0.99 -11.31 -19.32
C ALA A 11 1.53 -11.17 -17.87
N PRO A 12 2.85 -11.34 -17.66
CA PRO A 12 3.47 -11.08 -16.36
C PRO A 12 3.09 -9.71 -15.80
N GLY A 13 2.75 -9.68 -14.51
CA GLY A 13 2.38 -8.47 -13.78
C GLY A 13 0.98 -7.93 -14.02
N GLU A 14 0.21 -8.54 -14.91
CA GLU A 14 -1.19 -8.20 -15.10
C GLU A 14 -2.04 -8.69 -13.92
N GLY A 15 -3.04 -7.89 -13.56
CA GLY A 15 -4.10 -8.29 -12.64
C GLY A 15 -5.43 -7.60 -12.94
N HIS A 16 -6.52 -8.29 -12.60
CA HIS A 16 -7.88 -7.77 -12.72
C HIS A 16 -8.70 -8.11 -11.48
N LEU A 17 -9.22 -7.08 -10.85
CA LEU A 17 -10.12 -7.16 -9.71
C LEU A 17 -11.49 -6.62 -10.10
N VAL A 18 -12.57 -7.36 -9.79
CA VAL A 18 -13.94 -6.86 -9.94
C VAL A 18 -14.72 -7.08 -8.65
N VAL A 19 -15.17 -5.97 -8.06
CA VAL A 19 -15.95 -5.94 -6.82
C VAL A 19 -17.38 -5.60 -7.15
N GLN A 20 -18.33 -6.39 -6.64
CA GLN A 20 -19.75 -6.18 -6.89
C GLN A 20 -20.59 -6.21 -5.62
N LEU A 21 -21.76 -5.57 -5.68
CA LEU A 21 -22.75 -5.65 -4.62
C LEU A 21 -23.65 -6.88 -4.82
N LEU A 22 -23.72 -7.75 -3.82
CA LEU A 22 -24.65 -8.88 -3.78
C LEU A 22 -26.05 -8.42 -3.32
N PRO A 23 -27.11 -9.22 -3.54
CA PRO A 23 -28.49 -8.85 -3.20
C PRO A 23 -28.72 -8.43 -1.74
N HIS A 24 -27.91 -8.93 -0.80
CA HIS A 24 -27.98 -8.60 0.62
C HIS A 24 -27.24 -7.29 0.97
N SER A 25 -26.92 -6.45 -0.03
CA SER A 25 -26.12 -5.23 0.13
C SER A 25 -24.72 -5.45 0.71
N ILE A 26 -24.15 -6.63 0.46
CA ILE A 26 -22.78 -7.00 0.85
C ILE A 26 -21.89 -6.91 -0.38
N SER A 27 -20.74 -6.23 -0.26
CA SER A 27 -19.75 -6.19 -1.34
C SER A 27 -18.98 -7.51 -1.39
N ALA A 28 -18.73 -8.04 -2.59
CA ALA A 28 -18.02 -9.30 -2.80
C ALA A 28 -17.13 -9.26 -4.04
N LEU A 29 -16.11 -10.11 -4.07
CA LEU A 29 -15.28 -10.33 -5.24
C LEU A 29 -16.02 -11.22 -6.25
N SER A 30 -16.14 -10.71 -7.48
CA SER A 30 -16.61 -11.50 -8.63
C SER A 30 -15.45 -11.98 -9.50
N ARG A 31 -14.31 -11.28 -9.46
CA ARG A 31 -13.08 -11.66 -10.15
C ARG A 31 -11.87 -11.19 -9.36
N ILE A 32 -10.87 -12.07 -9.27
CA ILE A 32 -9.52 -11.76 -8.80
C ILE A 32 -8.54 -12.60 -9.63
N THR A 33 -7.80 -11.94 -10.53
CA THR A 33 -6.75 -12.57 -11.33
C THR A 33 -5.48 -11.76 -11.19
N PHE A 34 -4.33 -12.42 -11.18
CA PHE A 34 -3.02 -11.78 -11.13
C PHE A 34 -1.95 -12.74 -11.67
N GLN A 35 -0.85 -12.16 -12.15
CA GLN A 35 0.36 -12.87 -12.55
C GLN A 35 1.59 -12.26 -11.89
N TYR A 36 2.61 -13.09 -11.65
CA TYR A 36 3.91 -12.63 -11.17
C TYR A 36 4.41 -11.44 -12.02
N PRO A 37 4.94 -10.35 -11.43
CA PRO A 37 5.32 -10.20 -10.01
C PRO A 37 4.20 -9.74 -9.07
N LEU A 38 2.99 -9.47 -9.57
CA LEU A 38 1.84 -9.07 -8.77
C LEU A 38 1.24 -10.26 -8.01
N LYS A 39 0.83 -10.04 -6.76
CA LYS A 39 0.02 -10.98 -5.98
C LYS A 39 -1.13 -10.24 -5.30
N LEU A 40 -2.32 -10.82 -5.37
CA LEU A 40 -3.50 -10.31 -4.68
C LEU A 40 -4.03 -11.37 -3.72
N ILE A 41 -4.36 -10.97 -2.50
CA ILE A 41 -4.97 -11.86 -1.50
C ILE A 41 -6.19 -11.15 -0.92
N SER A 42 -7.30 -11.87 -0.78
CA SER A 42 -8.49 -11.40 -0.08
C SER A 42 -8.85 -12.43 0.99
N PRO A 43 -9.13 -12.01 2.24
CA PRO A 43 -9.72 -12.91 3.22
C PRO A 43 -11.14 -13.33 2.77
N SER A 44 -11.63 -14.40 3.38
CA SER A 44 -13.01 -14.85 3.17
C SER A 44 -14.00 -13.76 3.61
N PRO A 45 -15.07 -13.52 2.83
CA PRO A 45 -16.15 -12.61 3.19
C PRO A 45 -16.70 -12.89 4.60
N SER A 46 -16.88 -11.84 5.42
CA SER A 46 -17.59 -11.94 6.70
C SER A 46 -18.93 -11.21 6.63
N ALA A 47 -19.90 -11.62 7.46
CA ALA A 47 -21.21 -10.98 7.52
C ALA A 47 -21.15 -9.51 8.00
N ALA A 48 -20.13 -9.18 8.81
CA ALA A 48 -19.92 -7.84 9.34
C ALA A 48 -19.06 -6.94 8.43
N GLN A 49 -18.54 -7.46 7.32
CA GLN A 49 -17.63 -6.70 6.46
C GLN A 49 -18.34 -5.45 5.90
N LYS A 50 -17.65 -4.30 5.99
CA LYS A 50 -18.15 -3.04 5.43
C LYS A 50 -17.68 -2.80 4.00
N SER A 51 -16.58 -3.43 3.61
CA SER A 51 -16.01 -3.43 2.26
C SER A 51 -15.25 -4.72 2.00
N VAL A 52 -15.00 -5.04 0.73
CA VAL A 52 -14.07 -6.11 0.36
C VAL A 52 -12.65 -5.64 0.68
N LEU A 53 -11.91 -6.41 1.47
CA LEU A 53 -10.49 -6.16 1.75
C LEU A 53 -9.61 -6.93 0.77
N VAL A 54 -8.67 -6.25 0.11
CA VAL A 54 -7.65 -6.92 -0.72
C VAL A 54 -6.26 -6.42 -0.31
N PHE A 55 -5.38 -7.38 -0.06
CA PHE A 55 -3.95 -7.16 0.11
C PHE A 55 -3.27 -7.14 -1.25
N LEU A 56 -2.70 -5.98 -1.60
CA LEU A 56 -1.82 -5.78 -2.74
C LEU A 56 -0.39 -6.16 -2.33
N LEU A 57 0.20 -7.13 -3.03
CA LEU A 57 1.50 -7.68 -2.69
C LEU A 57 2.37 -7.83 -3.95
N THR A 58 3.67 -7.93 -3.73
CA THR A 58 4.65 -8.28 -4.76
C THR A 58 5.37 -9.57 -4.35
N TYR A 59 5.56 -10.49 -5.30
CA TYR A 59 6.37 -11.68 -5.06
C TYR A 59 7.82 -11.29 -4.72
N GLY A 60 8.50 -12.11 -3.91
CA GLY A 60 9.89 -11.85 -3.52
C GLY A 60 10.09 -10.68 -2.54
N GLY A 61 9.01 -10.11 -2.00
CA GLY A 61 9.06 -9.05 -1.00
C GLY A 61 9.36 -7.65 -1.56
N GLY A 62 9.35 -7.47 -2.87
CA GLY A 62 9.51 -6.19 -3.56
C GLY A 62 9.63 -6.36 -5.07
N LEU A 63 9.71 -5.26 -5.80
CA LEU A 63 9.89 -5.24 -7.25
C LEU A 63 11.37 -5.09 -7.62
N VAL A 64 11.82 -5.86 -8.61
CA VAL A 64 13.18 -5.79 -9.14
C VAL A 64 13.26 -4.94 -10.40
N GLY A 65 14.47 -4.56 -10.79
CA GLY A 65 14.72 -3.73 -11.97
C GLY A 65 14.08 -4.30 -13.23
N GLY A 66 13.17 -3.53 -13.83
CA GLY A 66 12.47 -3.90 -15.07
C GLY A 66 11.11 -4.56 -14.87
N ASP A 67 10.71 -4.90 -13.64
CA ASP A 67 9.37 -5.43 -13.36
C ASP A 67 8.28 -4.47 -13.85
N GLN A 68 7.25 -5.02 -14.50
CA GLN A 68 6.09 -4.28 -14.99
C GLN A 68 4.85 -4.84 -14.30
N VAL A 69 4.10 -4.00 -13.59
CA VAL A 69 2.84 -4.37 -12.94
C VAL A 69 1.71 -3.53 -13.54
N GLN A 70 0.64 -4.19 -13.96
CA GLN A 70 -0.57 -3.54 -14.44
C GLN A 70 -1.80 -4.13 -13.74
N LEU A 71 -2.39 -3.36 -12.83
CA LEU A 71 -3.57 -3.76 -12.08
C LEU A 71 -4.77 -2.94 -12.52
N LYS A 72 -5.81 -3.63 -13.01
CA LYS A 72 -7.13 -3.05 -13.27
C LYS A 72 -8.10 -3.43 -12.15
N ILE A 73 -8.86 -2.46 -11.67
CA ILE A 73 -9.87 -2.62 -10.64
C ILE A 73 -11.18 -2.00 -11.11
N ASP A 74 -12.26 -2.78 -11.10
CA ASP A 74 -13.61 -2.29 -11.36
C ASP A 74 -14.47 -2.47 -10.10
N VAL A 75 -14.86 -1.36 -9.48
CA VAL A 75 -15.78 -1.35 -8.33
C VAL A 75 -17.16 -0.99 -8.86
N THR A 76 -18.04 -2.00 -8.94
CA THR A 76 -19.35 -1.82 -9.54
C THR A 76 -20.32 -1.08 -8.61
N ARG A 77 -21.49 -0.71 -9.15
CA ARG A 77 -22.47 0.18 -8.53
C ARG A 77 -22.69 -0.15 -7.04
N ASN A 78 -22.57 0.88 -6.20
CA ASN A 78 -22.74 0.82 -4.73
C ASN A 78 -21.80 -0.16 -3.97
N ALA A 79 -20.87 -0.83 -4.65
CA ALA A 79 -19.93 -1.73 -4.00
C ALA A 79 -18.78 -0.94 -3.34
N LYS A 80 -18.15 -1.55 -2.33
CA LYS A 80 -17.09 -0.95 -1.53
C LYS A 80 -15.85 -1.83 -1.52
N LEU A 81 -14.69 -1.21 -1.75
CA LEU A 81 -13.39 -1.85 -1.78
C LEU A 81 -12.40 -1.13 -0.86
N SER A 82 -11.61 -1.91 -0.12
CA SER A 82 -10.43 -1.48 0.59
C SER A 82 -9.19 -2.20 0.06
N ILE A 83 -8.16 -1.46 -0.34
CA ILE A 83 -6.85 -1.99 -0.68
C ILE A 83 -5.85 -1.59 0.39
N VAL A 84 -5.12 -2.57 0.89
CA VAL A 84 -4.00 -2.40 1.81
C VAL A 84 -2.81 -3.21 1.30
N THR A 85 -1.63 -3.03 1.89
CA THR A 85 -0.44 -3.85 1.61
C THR A 85 -0.03 -4.60 2.88
N GLN A 86 0.84 -5.61 2.74
CA GLN A 86 1.48 -6.26 3.88
C GLN A 86 2.90 -5.71 4.05
N GLY A 87 3.00 -4.47 4.55
CA GLY A 87 4.25 -3.75 4.66
C GLY A 87 4.65 -3.03 3.38
N HIS A 88 5.77 -2.33 3.46
CA HIS A 88 6.29 -1.47 2.39
C HIS A 88 6.47 -2.21 1.06
N THR A 89 6.05 -1.57 -0.03
CA THR A 89 6.45 -1.99 -1.38
C THR A 89 7.90 -1.61 -1.61
N LYS A 90 8.80 -2.59 -1.50
CA LYS A 90 10.24 -2.38 -1.67
C LYS A 90 10.57 -2.33 -3.16
N ILE A 91 11.33 -1.33 -3.58
CA ILE A 91 11.88 -1.28 -4.93
C ILE A 91 13.37 -1.53 -4.85
N PHE A 92 13.82 -2.63 -5.42
CA PHE A 92 15.22 -3.00 -5.43
C PHE A 92 16.03 -2.14 -6.41
N LYS A 93 17.36 -2.19 -6.27
CA LYS A 93 18.28 -1.52 -7.17
C LYS A 93 18.01 -1.88 -8.63
N SER A 94 18.16 -0.91 -9.51
CA SER A 94 18.13 -1.15 -10.95
C SER A 94 19.57 -1.32 -11.48
N PRO A 95 19.83 -2.21 -12.45
CA PRO A 95 21.15 -2.33 -13.07
C PRO A 95 21.65 -0.99 -13.62
N THR A 96 20.78 -0.24 -14.29
CA THR A 96 21.08 1.03 -14.96
C THR A 96 19.93 2.03 -14.78
N ARG A 97 20.09 3.29 -15.20
CA ARG A 97 19.02 4.31 -15.13
C ARG A 97 17.89 4.05 -16.14
N ASP A 98 18.15 3.34 -17.23
CA ASP A 98 17.20 3.03 -18.31
C ASP A 98 16.34 1.78 -18.05
N VAL A 99 16.75 0.92 -17.11
CA VAL A 99 15.93 -0.23 -16.67
C VAL A 99 14.93 0.27 -15.62
N ILE A 100 13.70 0.56 -16.08
CA ILE A 100 12.66 1.18 -15.25
C ILE A 100 11.68 0.13 -14.75
N THR A 101 11.52 0.03 -13.43
CA THR A 101 10.43 -0.73 -12.80
C THR A 101 9.16 0.12 -12.81
N ARG A 102 8.02 -0.45 -13.25
CA ARG A 102 6.77 0.29 -13.41
C ARG A 102 5.60 -0.38 -12.70
N GLN A 103 4.75 0.44 -12.10
CA GLN A 103 3.45 0.02 -11.59
C GLN A 103 2.35 0.94 -12.13
N HIS A 104 1.38 0.35 -12.83
CA HIS A 104 0.20 1.02 -13.33
C HIS A 104 -1.05 0.48 -12.64
N LEU A 105 -1.80 1.37 -11.99
CA LEU A 105 -3.07 1.07 -11.37
C LEU A 105 -4.19 1.84 -12.08
N GLN A 106 -5.21 1.12 -12.54
CA GLN A 106 -6.41 1.71 -13.10
C GLN A 106 -7.62 1.28 -12.28
N VAL A 107 -8.35 2.24 -11.71
CA VAL A 107 -9.54 2.00 -10.89
C VAL A 107 -10.75 2.70 -11.52
N THR A 108 -11.78 1.92 -11.86
CA THR A 108 -13.10 2.41 -12.24
C THR A 108 -14.03 2.32 -11.05
N ILE A 109 -14.63 3.44 -10.65
CA ILE A 109 -15.57 3.55 -9.54
C ILE A 109 -16.92 3.93 -10.14
N GLU A 110 -17.82 2.95 -10.22
CA GLU A 110 -19.16 3.10 -10.77
C GLU A 110 -20.09 3.91 -9.84
N ASP A 111 -21.34 4.11 -10.25
CA ASP A 111 -22.27 4.98 -9.53
C ASP A 111 -22.46 4.55 -8.07
N GLY A 112 -22.28 5.49 -7.14
CA GLY A 112 -22.34 5.24 -5.69
C GLY A 112 -21.28 4.26 -5.15
N ALA A 113 -20.38 3.74 -5.98
CA ALA A 113 -19.32 2.83 -5.57
C ALA A 113 -18.22 3.58 -4.82
N SER A 114 -17.43 2.86 -4.02
CA SER A 114 -16.41 3.48 -3.17
C SER A 114 -15.12 2.65 -3.10
N ALA A 115 -13.97 3.32 -3.17
CA ALA A 115 -12.66 2.71 -3.01
C ALA A 115 -11.83 3.45 -1.95
N CYS A 116 -11.22 2.69 -1.04
CA CYS A 116 -10.28 3.17 -0.03
C CYS A 116 -8.93 2.47 -0.23
N LEU A 117 -7.88 3.20 -0.58
CA LEU A 117 -6.54 2.67 -0.83
C LEU A 117 -5.59 3.28 0.18
N LEU A 118 -5.29 2.53 1.24
CA LEU A 118 -4.41 2.97 2.34
C LEU A 118 -3.23 1.99 2.47
N PRO A 119 -2.34 1.92 1.45
CA PRO A 119 -1.17 1.06 1.48
C PRO A 119 -0.09 1.62 2.42
N ASP A 120 0.84 0.76 2.80
CA ASP A 120 2.14 1.14 3.33
C ASP A 120 2.95 1.93 2.28
N PRO A 121 3.96 2.71 2.70
CA PRO A 121 4.72 3.53 1.77
C PRO A 121 5.56 2.69 0.80
N VAL A 122 5.81 3.25 -0.38
CA VAL A 122 6.85 2.75 -1.27
C VAL A 122 8.22 2.99 -0.63
N GLN A 123 9.08 1.97 -0.62
CA GLN A 123 10.43 2.04 -0.10
C GLN A 123 11.44 1.82 -1.23
N PRO A 124 11.85 2.89 -1.93
CA PRO A 124 12.89 2.82 -2.93
C PRO A 124 14.24 2.57 -2.26
N PHE A 125 14.95 1.52 -2.67
CA PHE A 125 16.31 1.28 -2.19
C PHE A 125 17.31 2.15 -2.94
N ALA A 126 18.55 2.19 -2.43
CA ALA A 126 19.64 2.79 -3.16
C ALA A 126 19.69 2.27 -4.60
N GLU A 127 19.90 3.19 -5.55
CA GLU A 127 20.03 2.90 -6.98
C GLU A 127 18.76 2.37 -7.69
N SER A 128 17.59 2.45 -7.05
CA SER A 128 16.32 2.07 -7.69
C SER A 128 15.83 3.12 -8.69
N VAL A 129 15.10 2.66 -9.71
CA VAL A 129 14.43 3.49 -10.73
C VAL A 129 12.99 3.02 -10.82
N TYR A 130 12.04 3.88 -10.45
CA TYR A 130 10.64 3.50 -10.32
C TYR A 130 9.67 4.54 -10.87
N GLU A 131 8.68 4.05 -11.60
CA GLU A 131 7.55 4.86 -12.05
C GLU A 131 6.22 4.24 -11.61
N GLN A 132 5.44 5.02 -10.87
CA GLN A 132 4.08 4.69 -10.45
C GLN A 132 3.09 5.62 -11.14
N SER A 133 2.03 5.03 -11.70
CA SER A 133 0.89 5.79 -12.21
C SER A 133 -0.41 5.16 -11.74
N GLN A 134 -1.28 5.99 -11.17
CA GLN A 134 -2.57 5.59 -10.65
C GLN A 134 -3.65 6.47 -11.27
N THR A 135 -4.61 5.83 -11.95
CA THR A 135 -5.72 6.51 -12.63
C THR A 135 -7.03 6.05 -12.02
N PHE A 136 -7.78 7.01 -11.47
CA PHE A 136 -9.08 6.78 -10.86
C PHE A 136 -10.15 7.47 -11.69
N THR A 137 -11.13 6.70 -12.19
CA THR A 137 -12.28 7.24 -12.93
C THR A 137 -13.54 7.05 -12.12
N LEU A 138 -14.17 8.15 -11.69
CA LEU A 138 -15.35 8.15 -10.82
C LEU A 138 -16.60 8.53 -11.63
N LYS A 139 -17.67 7.74 -11.46
CA LYS A 139 -19.02 8.08 -11.91
C LYS A 139 -19.83 8.79 -10.82
N GLU A 140 -21.14 8.96 -11.03
CA GLU A 140 -22.00 9.79 -10.19
C GLU A 140 -22.09 9.23 -8.77
N GLY A 141 -21.84 10.05 -7.75
CA GLY A 141 -21.80 9.62 -6.35
C GLY A 141 -20.61 8.75 -5.95
N GLY A 142 -19.66 8.47 -6.86
CA GLY A 142 -18.46 7.70 -6.57
C GLY A 142 -17.57 8.35 -5.49
N THR A 143 -16.97 7.53 -4.63
CA THR A 143 -16.08 7.96 -3.54
C THR A 143 -14.69 7.30 -3.63
N LEU A 144 -13.65 8.10 -3.42
CA LEU A 144 -12.25 7.70 -3.38
C LEU A 144 -11.57 8.28 -2.13
N CYS A 145 -10.85 7.42 -1.41
CA CYS A 145 -9.81 7.77 -0.45
C CYS A 145 -8.52 7.07 -0.91
N VAL A 146 -7.44 7.80 -1.18
CA VAL A 146 -6.15 7.19 -1.55
C VAL A 146 -5.01 7.91 -0.85
N LEU A 147 -4.14 7.14 -0.20
CA LEU A 147 -2.86 7.60 0.32
C LEU A 147 -1.73 7.07 -0.59
N ASP A 148 -1.00 7.98 -1.21
CA ASP A 148 0.23 7.67 -1.94
C ASP A 148 1.41 8.35 -1.26
N TRP A 149 2.44 7.57 -0.92
CA TRP A 149 3.56 8.04 -0.11
C TRP A 149 4.81 7.20 -0.32
N VAL A 150 5.95 7.86 -0.20
CA VAL A 150 7.28 7.33 -0.49
C VAL A 150 8.24 7.68 0.64
N SER A 151 9.01 6.69 1.06
CA SER A 151 10.03 6.83 2.11
C SER A 151 11.42 7.10 1.51
N ALA A 152 12.34 7.57 2.35
CA ALA A 152 13.73 7.85 1.97
C ALA A 152 14.59 6.59 1.71
N GLY A 153 13.99 5.41 1.74
CA GLY A 153 14.67 4.12 1.60
C GLY A 153 14.91 3.43 2.95
N ARG A 154 16.01 2.68 3.05
CA ARG A 154 16.35 1.90 4.26
C ARG A 154 17.22 2.72 5.20
N THR A 155 16.60 3.59 5.98
CA THR A 155 17.29 4.44 6.98
C THR A 155 18.11 3.63 7.97
N ALA A 156 17.63 2.46 8.40
CA ALA A 156 18.37 1.52 9.26
C ALA A 156 19.66 0.96 8.61
N ARG A 157 19.81 1.05 7.28
CA ARG A 157 21.02 0.71 6.53
C ARG A 157 21.82 1.94 6.08
N GLY A 158 21.49 3.12 6.59
CA GLY A 158 22.15 4.38 6.25
C GLY A 158 21.67 5.00 4.94
N GLU A 159 20.62 4.47 4.30
CA GLU A 159 20.07 5.09 3.09
C GLU A 159 19.24 6.33 3.43
N ASN A 160 19.36 7.37 2.60
CA ASN A 160 18.61 8.61 2.75
C ASN A 160 18.42 9.30 1.38
N TRP A 161 17.35 8.92 0.69
CA TRP A 161 17.02 9.37 -0.67
C TRP A 161 18.10 8.98 -1.69
N ASP A 162 18.71 7.80 -1.54
CA ASP A 162 19.77 7.28 -2.41
C ASP A 162 19.28 6.54 -3.67
N LEU A 163 17.98 6.64 -3.97
CA LEU A 163 17.40 6.17 -5.22
C LEU A 163 18.03 6.87 -6.44
N ARG A 164 17.90 6.32 -7.64
CA ARG A 164 18.28 7.03 -8.88
C ARG A 164 17.13 7.92 -9.37
N ALA A 165 15.92 7.38 -9.43
CA ALA A 165 14.74 8.15 -9.79
C ALA A 165 13.46 7.50 -9.25
N TRP A 166 12.52 8.33 -8.81
CA TRP A 166 11.17 7.92 -8.45
C TRP A 166 10.17 8.94 -9.00
N SER A 167 9.18 8.45 -9.74
CA SER A 167 8.09 9.28 -10.28
C SER A 167 6.75 8.69 -9.88
N GLY A 168 5.96 9.43 -9.11
CA GLY A 168 4.59 9.09 -8.74
C GLY A 168 3.59 10.01 -9.42
N ARG A 169 2.58 9.43 -10.07
CA ARG A 169 1.48 10.16 -10.70
C ARG A 169 0.13 9.64 -10.26
N ASN A 170 -0.69 10.53 -9.71
CA ASN A 170 -2.10 10.27 -9.39
C ASN A 170 -3.00 11.13 -10.27
N GLU A 171 -3.93 10.50 -10.99
CA GLU A 171 -4.92 11.19 -11.82
C GLU A 171 -6.35 10.82 -11.41
N ILE A 172 -7.14 11.84 -11.10
CA ILE A 172 -8.55 11.69 -10.74
C ILE A 172 -9.42 12.26 -11.86
N TRP A 173 -10.27 11.41 -12.42
CA TRP A 173 -11.15 11.73 -13.53
C TRP A 173 -12.61 11.58 -13.10
N ALA A 174 -13.45 12.52 -13.55
CA ALA A 174 -14.90 12.34 -13.51
C ALA A 174 -15.40 11.83 -14.85
N MET A 175 -16.30 10.86 -14.84
CA MET A 175 -17.06 10.44 -16.02
C MET A 175 -18.38 11.23 -16.08
N GLY A 176 -18.59 11.98 -17.17
CA GLY A 176 -19.86 12.66 -17.44
C GLY A 176 -20.96 11.70 -17.91
N LYS A 177 -22.22 12.17 -17.88
CA LYS A 177 -23.38 11.42 -18.42
C LYS A 177 -23.27 11.18 -19.93
N ASP A 178 -22.51 12.01 -20.62
CA ASP A 178 -22.15 11.89 -22.04
C ASP A 178 -20.98 10.91 -22.29
N MET A 179 -20.56 10.16 -21.27
CA MET A 179 -19.42 9.23 -21.30
C MET A 179 -18.07 9.90 -21.61
N LYS A 180 -17.98 11.24 -21.52
CA LYS A 180 -16.70 11.95 -21.63
C LYS A 180 -16.01 12.03 -20.28
N ARG A 181 -14.69 11.80 -20.28
CA ARG A 181 -13.86 11.92 -19.08
C ARG A 181 -13.34 13.35 -18.93
N ARG A 182 -13.40 13.87 -17.71
CA ARG A 182 -12.84 15.17 -17.34
C ARG A 182 -11.82 15.03 -16.22
N LEU A 183 -10.60 15.50 -16.45
CA LEU A 183 -9.54 15.52 -15.44
C LEU A 183 -9.88 16.52 -14.33
N LEU A 184 -9.99 16.03 -13.10
CA LEU A 184 -10.23 16.85 -11.90
C LEU A 184 -8.92 17.23 -11.22
N LEU A 185 -8.02 16.27 -11.04
CA LEU A 185 -6.76 16.43 -10.34
C LEU A 185 -5.68 15.59 -11.02
N ARG A 186 -4.50 16.17 -11.19
CA ARG A 186 -3.26 15.44 -11.46
C ARG A 186 -2.25 15.87 -10.41
N ASP A 187 -1.79 14.92 -9.61
CA ASP A 187 -0.62 15.07 -8.75
C ASP A 187 0.54 14.33 -9.40
N ASN A 188 1.68 15.00 -9.55
CA ASN A 188 2.87 14.45 -10.19
C ASN A 188 4.08 14.84 -9.35
N VAL A 189 4.72 13.84 -8.74
CA VAL A 189 5.84 14.01 -7.83
C VAL A 189 7.04 13.32 -8.44
N LEU A 190 8.11 14.09 -8.66
CA LEU A 190 9.34 13.64 -9.28
C LEU A 190 10.47 13.79 -8.27
N LEU A 191 11.10 12.69 -7.92
CA LEU A 191 12.27 12.62 -7.04
C LEU A 191 13.43 12.10 -7.88
N GLU A 192 14.28 13.03 -8.31
CA GLU A 192 15.49 12.72 -9.05
C GLU A 192 16.65 12.58 -8.07
N GLY A 193 17.23 11.39 -8.05
CA GLY A 193 18.42 11.10 -7.27
C GLY A 193 19.68 11.61 -7.95
N ASP A 194 20.64 11.99 -7.13
CA ASP A 194 21.92 12.50 -7.59
C ASP A 194 22.72 11.40 -8.33
N GLU A 195 23.56 11.81 -9.28
CA GLU A 195 24.51 10.87 -9.89
C GLU A 195 25.51 10.38 -8.84
N ALA A 196 26.02 9.16 -9.01
CA ALA A 196 26.97 8.57 -8.06
C ALA A 196 28.25 9.41 -7.90
N THR A 197 28.60 10.20 -8.91
CA THR A 197 29.77 11.09 -8.94
C THR A 197 29.47 12.51 -8.47
N ALA A 198 28.22 12.83 -8.11
CA ALA A 198 27.84 14.18 -7.71
C ALA A 198 28.52 14.54 -6.36
N PRO A 199 29.16 15.71 -6.25
CA PRO A 199 29.83 16.12 -5.02
C PRO A 199 28.86 16.41 -3.87
N GLU A 200 27.60 16.71 -4.17
CA GLU A 200 26.55 16.95 -3.18
C GLU A 200 25.30 16.12 -3.49
N LYS A 201 24.66 15.59 -2.43
CA LYS A 201 23.38 14.87 -2.53
C LYS A 201 22.20 15.84 -2.48
N LEU A 202 21.92 16.54 -3.58
CA LEU A 202 20.91 17.59 -3.67
C LEU A 202 19.51 17.11 -3.28
N LEU A 203 19.14 15.85 -3.56
CA LEU A 203 17.80 15.36 -3.20
C LEU A 203 17.62 15.34 -1.67
N ARG A 204 18.58 14.78 -0.94
CA ARG A 204 18.58 14.75 0.52
C ARG A 204 18.46 16.15 1.13
N HIS A 205 19.18 17.12 0.59
CA HIS A 205 19.12 18.52 1.03
C HIS A 205 17.74 19.15 0.76
N LYS A 206 17.14 18.89 -0.42
CA LYS A 206 15.79 19.38 -0.77
C LYS A 206 14.72 18.83 0.17
N MET A 207 14.87 17.58 0.63
CA MET A 207 13.90 16.95 1.53
C MET A 207 13.96 17.50 2.96
N ARG A 208 14.98 18.29 3.33
CA ARG A 208 15.10 19.01 4.62
C ARG A 208 14.85 18.13 5.85
N GLY A 209 15.39 16.91 5.83
CA GLY A 209 15.26 15.96 6.94
C GLY A 209 13.98 15.13 6.95
N ASN A 210 13.05 15.33 6.01
CA ASN A 210 11.91 14.44 5.86
C ASN A 210 12.37 13.06 5.36
N GLY A 211 12.04 12.02 6.11
CA GLY A 211 12.25 10.62 5.76
C GLY A 211 11.06 9.99 5.04
N ILE A 212 9.93 10.69 4.97
CA ILE A 212 8.74 10.28 4.22
C ILE A 212 8.02 11.50 3.65
N PHE A 213 7.42 11.32 2.47
CA PHE A 213 6.54 12.30 1.84
C PHE A 213 5.28 11.60 1.35
N GLY A 214 4.12 12.20 1.60
CA GLY A 214 2.83 11.60 1.25
C GLY A 214 1.78 12.60 0.76
N THR A 215 0.87 12.08 -0.05
CA THR A 215 -0.30 12.76 -0.58
C THR A 215 -1.54 11.90 -0.32
N LEU A 216 -2.43 12.39 0.54
CA LEU A 216 -3.78 11.85 0.72
C LEU A 216 -4.74 12.61 -0.20
N ILE A 217 -5.50 11.89 -1.01
CA ILE A 217 -6.51 12.44 -1.92
C ILE A 217 -7.88 11.89 -1.51
N LEU A 218 -8.80 12.79 -1.22
CA LEU A 218 -10.18 12.50 -0.87
C LEU A 218 -11.12 13.09 -1.93
N LYS A 219 -12.07 12.28 -2.40
CA LYS A 219 -13.09 12.74 -3.35
C LYS A 219 -14.38 11.95 -3.15
N GLY A 220 -15.51 12.65 -3.05
CA GLY A 220 -16.84 12.03 -3.07
C GLY A 220 -17.59 12.14 -1.75
N PRO A 221 -18.90 11.83 -1.76
CA PRO A 221 -19.81 12.16 -0.66
C PRO A 221 -19.46 11.46 0.65
N LEU A 222 -18.96 10.22 0.61
CA LEU A 222 -18.71 9.47 1.84
C LEU A 222 -17.49 10.00 2.62
N VAL A 223 -16.56 10.70 1.96
CA VAL A 223 -15.34 11.26 2.60
C VAL A 223 -15.39 12.78 2.75
N GLU A 224 -16.57 13.39 2.58
CA GLU A 224 -16.71 14.85 2.69
C GLU A 224 -16.50 15.34 4.12
N LYS A 225 -16.93 14.57 5.13
CA LYS A 225 -16.68 14.91 6.55
C LYS A 225 -15.19 14.91 6.87
N LEU A 226 -14.47 13.85 6.48
CA LEU A 226 -13.01 13.77 6.59
C LEU A 226 -12.31 14.92 5.84
N SER A 227 -12.78 15.24 4.63
CA SER A 227 -12.28 16.38 3.86
C SER A 227 -12.44 17.70 4.61
N ALA A 228 -13.63 17.96 5.15
CA ALA A 228 -13.91 19.17 5.93
C ALA A 228 -13.08 19.22 7.21
N PHE A 229 -12.85 18.07 7.85
CA PHE A 229 -12.00 17.94 9.02
C PHE A 229 -10.54 18.32 8.73
N PHE A 230 -9.91 17.77 7.69
CA PHE A 230 -8.55 18.16 7.33
C PHE A 230 -8.42 19.65 6.99
N LEU A 231 -9.40 20.20 6.27
CA LEU A 231 -9.40 21.62 5.92
C LEU A 231 -9.59 22.52 7.14
N SER A 232 -10.41 22.12 8.11
CA SER A 232 -10.63 22.89 9.35
C SER A 232 -9.42 22.82 10.28
N GLU A 233 -8.79 21.65 10.43
CA GLU A 233 -7.55 21.48 11.18
C GLU A 233 -6.39 22.26 10.55
N PHE A 234 -6.32 22.30 9.22
CA PHE A 234 -5.30 23.07 8.52
C PHE A 234 -5.52 24.58 8.71
N ALA A 235 -6.77 25.05 8.63
CA ALA A 235 -7.10 26.45 8.88
C ALA A 235 -6.84 26.90 10.32
N ALA A 236 -6.88 25.95 11.27
CA ALA A 236 -6.59 26.18 12.69
C ALA A 236 -5.10 26.16 13.03
N LEU A 237 -4.20 25.85 12.08
CA LEU A 237 -2.77 25.85 12.35
C LEU A 237 -2.27 27.27 12.75
N PRO A 238 -1.34 27.38 13.71
CA PRO A 238 -0.71 28.64 14.03
C PRO A 238 -0.06 29.26 12.79
N ARG A 239 -0.48 30.46 12.40
CA ARG A 239 0.11 31.14 11.23
C ARG A 239 1.56 31.50 11.53
N ILE A 240 2.45 31.29 10.55
CA ILE A 240 3.85 31.71 10.61
C ILE A 240 3.89 33.23 10.92
N GLY A 241 4.50 33.60 12.04
CA GLY A 241 4.60 34.99 12.51
C GLY A 241 3.57 35.41 13.58
N ALA A 242 2.60 34.57 13.91
CA ALA A 242 1.75 34.78 15.09
C ALA A 242 2.56 34.46 16.36
N ARG A 243 3.37 35.43 16.82
CA ARG A 243 3.95 35.38 18.16
C ARG A 243 2.80 35.45 19.17
N ASP A 244 2.69 34.43 20.01
CA ASP A 244 1.87 34.53 21.21
C ASP A 244 2.61 35.44 22.20
N PHE A 245 2.16 36.69 22.31
CA PHE A 245 2.74 37.71 23.19
C PHE A 245 2.26 37.61 24.65
N ARG A 246 1.53 36.54 25.00
CA ARG A 246 1.05 36.31 26.38
C ARG A 246 2.21 35.86 27.28
N SER A 247 2.25 36.40 28.51
CA SER A 247 3.17 35.96 29.57
C SER A 247 2.86 34.52 30.01
N ASP A 248 3.85 33.80 30.54
CA ASP A 248 3.67 32.40 30.96
C ASP A 248 2.60 32.27 32.07
N ASP A 249 2.48 33.25 32.99
CA ASP A 249 1.40 33.30 33.98
C ASP A 249 -0.02 33.38 33.38
N ARG A 250 -0.19 33.96 32.18
CA ARG A 250 -1.49 34.02 31.49
C ARG A 250 -1.79 32.72 30.76
N LYS A 251 -0.76 32.00 30.31
CA LYS A 251 -0.91 30.65 29.75
C LYS A 251 -1.30 29.64 30.84
N GLU A 252 -0.76 29.80 32.05
CA GLU A 252 -1.13 28.98 33.20
C GLU A 252 -2.56 29.25 33.70
N LYS A 253 -3.04 30.50 33.66
CA LYS A 253 -4.45 30.82 33.99
C LYS A 253 -5.45 30.32 32.94
N ASP A 254 -5.10 30.35 31.65
CA ASP A 254 -5.95 29.77 30.60
C ASP A 254 -6.01 28.23 30.69
N ASN A 255 -5.04 27.57 31.35
CA ASN A 255 -5.11 26.12 31.62
C ASN A 255 -6.19 25.76 32.68
N GLU A 256 -6.80 26.72 33.38
CA GLU A 256 -7.99 26.50 34.21
C GLU A 256 -9.28 26.45 33.37
N ILE A 257 -9.22 26.75 32.08
CA ILE A 257 -10.36 26.64 31.16
C ILE A 257 -10.58 25.17 30.83
N ILE A 258 -11.80 24.66 31.07
CA ILE A 258 -12.22 23.33 30.64
C ILE A 258 -12.30 23.33 29.12
N LEU A 259 -11.25 22.84 28.47
CA LEU A 259 -11.19 22.66 27.03
C LEU A 259 -12.16 21.56 26.60
N SER A 260 -12.81 21.73 25.45
CA SER A 260 -13.56 20.64 24.83
C SER A 260 -12.63 19.46 24.50
N ARG A 261 -13.22 18.27 24.30
CA ARG A 261 -12.48 17.07 23.85
C ARG A 261 -11.68 17.38 22.58
N GLN A 262 -12.29 18.08 21.63
CA GLN A 262 -11.69 18.44 20.34
C GLN A 262 -10.52 19.42 20.50
N GLU A 263 -10.67 20.46 21.32
CA GLU A 263 -9.58 21.41 21.59
C GLU A 263 -8.40 20.74 22.30
N SER A 264 -8.69 19.90 23.29
CA SER A 264 -7.68 19.11 24.00
C SER A 264 -6.93 18.18 23.05
N TRP A 265 -7.64 17.50 22.14
CA TRP A 265 -7.02 16.65 21.13
C TRP A 265 -6.15 17.46 20.16
N ARG A 266 -6.66 18.61 19.69
CA ARG A 266 -5.93 19.49 18.77
C ARG A 266 -4.63 20.01 19.40
N LEU A 267 -4.65 20.44 20.65
CA LEU A 267 -3.44 20.90 21.35
C LEU A 267 -2.40 19.79 21.47
N ARG A 268 -2.81 18.56 21.81
CA ARG A 268 -1.90 17.41 21.84
C ARG A 268 -1.32 17.11 20.47
N ARG A 269 -2.14 17.09 19.41
CA ARG A 269 -1.69 16.92 18.02
C ARG A 269 -0.66 17.98 17.63
N LEU A 270 -0.93 19.26 17.90
CA LEU A 270 -0.01 20.35 17.54
C LEU A 270 1.32 20.25 18.30
N GLY A 271 1.29 19.83 19.57
CA GLY A 271 2.49 19.52 20.34
C GLY A 271 3.31 18.40 19.67
N GLN A 272 2.64 17.29 19.31
CA GLN A 272 3.26 16.17 18.61
C GLN A 272 3.85 16.58 17.26
N GLU A 273 3.12 17.34 16.44
CA GLU A 273 3.61 17.81 15.13
C GLU A 273 4.89 18.65 15.26
N LYS A 274 4.96 19.49 16.29
CA LYS A 274 6.15 20.31 16.57
C LYS A 274 7.32 19.46 17.05
N GLU A 275 7.07 18.53 17.97
CA GLU A 275 8.09 17.64 18.53
C GLU A 275 8.67 16.70 17.47
N GLU A 276 7.80 16.08 16.68
CA GLU A 276 8.18 15.12 15.64
C GLU A 276 8.52 15.78 14.31
N GLY A 277 8.43 17.11 14.19
CA GLY A 277 8.82 17.85 12.98
C GLY A 277 7.94 17.57 11.76
N ILE A 278 6.64 17.33 11.99
CA ILE A 278 5.67 17.01 10.93
C ILE A 278 5.26 18.29 10.22
N LEU A 279 5.31 18.26 8.89
CA LEU A 279 4.88 19.36 8.02
C LEU A 279 3.75 18.88 7.15
N TRP A 280 2.66 19.63 7.07
CA TRP A 280 1.54 19.26 6.21
C TRP A 280 0.75 20.47 5.71
N SER A 281 -0.03 20.24 4.66
CA SER A 281 -0.93 21.21 4.06
C SER A 281 -2.18 20.54 3.52
N ALA A 282 -3.29 21.28 3.44
CA ALA A 282 -4.53 20.80 2.85
C ALA A 282 -5.13 21.84 1.89
N ALA A 283 -5.66 21.38 0.76
CA ALA A 283 -6.33 22.23 -0.22
C ALA A 283 -7.48 21.50 -0.92
N LYS A 284 -8.47 22.25 -1.41
CA LYS A 284 -9.59 21.72 -2.22
C LYS A 284 -9.43 22.18 -3.68
N VAL A 285 -9.40 21.23 -4.60
CA VAL A 285 -9.22 21.47 -6.05
C VAL A 285 -10.27 20.67 -6.81
N ARG A 286 -11.19 21.37 -7.51
CA ARG A 286 -12.23 20.75 -8.36
C ARG A 286 -13.01 19.62 -7.68
N GLY A 287 -13.27 19.76 -6.37
CA GLY A 287 -13.99 18.78 -5.55
C GLY A 287 -13.13 17.66 -4.98
N CYS A 288 -11.83 17.60 -5.29
CA CYS A 288 -10.85 16.76 -4.62
C CYS A 288 -10.23 17.53 -3.45
N THR A 289 -10.15 16.93 -2.27
CA THR A 289 -9.33 17.45 -1.16
C THR A 289 -7.99 16.74 -1.24
N VAL A 290 -6.91 17.52 -1.22
CA VAL A 290 -5.54 17.03 -1.29
C VAL A 290 -4.82 17.46 -0.01
N VAL A 291 -4.27 16.48 0.70
CA VAL A 291 -3.46 16.70 1.90
C VAL A 291 -2.06 16.22 1.59
N LYS A 292 -1.07 17.10 1.67
CA LYS A 292 0.35 16.75 1.51
C LYS A 292 1.04 16.83 2.84
N PHE A 293 1.89 15.86 3.14
CA PHE A 293 2.66 15.85 4.38
C PHE A 293 4.07 15.30 4.18
N GLY A 294 4.95 15.70 5.09
CA GLY A 294 6.27 15.15 5.29
C GLY A 294 6.53 14.94 6.76
N ALA A 295 7.29 13.89 7.08
CA ALA A 295 7.74 13.63 8.44
C ALA A 295 9.20 13.12 8.43
N PRO A 296 9.96 13.30 9.52
CA PRO A 296 11.33 12.81 9.61
C PRO A 296 11.44 11.28 9.58
N THR A 297 10.43 10.57 10.09
CA THR A 297 10.38 9.11 10.07
C THR A 297 9.06 8.60 9.50
N VAL A 298 9.09 7.38 8.96
CA VAL A 298 7.89 6.68 8.49
C VAL A 298 6.89 6.51 9.64
N GLU A 299 7.39 6.20 10.83
CA GLU A 299 6.57 5.95 12.01
C GLU A 299 5.82 7.21 12.44
N SER A 300 6.52 8.34 12.55
CA SER A 300 5.91 9.65 12.82
C SER A 300 4.81 10.00 11.81
N GLY A 301 5.09 9.81 10.51
CA GLY A 301 4.11 10.04 9.46
C GLY A 301 2.88 9.12 9.59
N ARG A 302 3.10 7.84 9.92
CA ARG A 302 2.05 6.82 10.09
C ARG A 302 1.16 7.10 11.30
N VAL A 303 1.75 7.42 12.45
CA VAL A 303 1.04 7.76 13.68
C VAL A 303 0.20 9.01 13.45
N TRP A 304 0.76 10.04 12.83
CA TRP A 304 0.06 11.29 12.57
C TRP A 304 -1.13 11.13 11.62
N ILE A 305 -0.92 10.59 10.41
CA ILE A 305 -2.02 10.46 9.44
C ILE A 305 -3.08 9.48 9.95
N GLY A 306 -2.65 8.43 10.64
CA GLY A 306 -3.54 7.46 11.29
C GLY A 306 -4.36 8.12 12.40
N GLY A 307 -3.74 8.96 13.23
CA GLY A 307 -4.42 9.72 14.28
C GLY A 307 -5.45 10.70 13.73
N MET A 308 -5.11 11.41 12.65
CA MET A 308 -6.03 12.31 11.95
C MET A 308 -7.26 11.57 11.40
N ILE A 309 -7.05 10.45 10.70
CA ILE A 309 -8.15 9.67 10.10
C ILE A 309 -9.00 9.00 11.18
N LYS A 310 -8.39 8.48 12.24
CA LYS A 310 -9.10 7.82 13.35
C LYS A 310 -9.89 8.78 14.22
N GLU A 311 -9.46 10.03 14.39
CA GLU A 311 -10.21 11.01 15.19
C GLU A 311 -11.54 11.38 14.52
N GLU A 312 -11.58 11.43 13.18
CA GLU A 312 -12.80 11.75 12.44
C GLU A 312 -13.73 10.53 12.22
N CYS A 313 -13.20 9.30 12.33
CA CYS A 313 -13.90 8.02 12.31
C CYS A 313 -14.58 7.58 11.00
N SER A 314 -14.79 8.44 10.00
CA SER A 314 -15.63 8.06 8.84
C SER A 314 -15.09 6.85 8.07
N ILE A 315 -13.77 6.73 7.91
CA ILE A 315 -13.17 5.63 7.14
C ILE A 315 -13.49 4.26 7.77
N SER A 316 -13.35 4.12 9.08
CA SER A 316 -13.67 2.84 9.75
C SER A 316 -15.17 2.56 9.74
N GLU A 317 -16.02 3.58 9.87
CA GLU A 317 -17.48 3.42 9.75
C GLU A 317 -17.90 2.95 8.34
N ILE A 318 -17.28 3.49 7.30
CA ILE A 318 -17.66 3.28 5.90
C ILE A 318 -17.06 2.00 5.32
N PHE A 319 -15.77 1.76 5.58
CA PHE A 319 -14.96 0.72 4.96
C PHE A 319 -14.55 -0.40 5.93
N GLY A 320 -14.70 -0.19 7.24
CA GLY A 320 -14.33 -1.13 8.30
C GLY A 320 -12.93 -0.85 8.87
N GLU A 321 -12.69 -1.30 10.09
CA GLU A 321 -11.40 -1.16 10.80
C GLU A 321 -10.22 -1.78 10.01
N ASP A 322 -10.48 -2.83 9.25
CA ASP A 322 -9.49 -3.53 8.44
C ASP A 322 -8.93 -2.65 7.30
N SER A 323 -9.65 -1.61 6.89
CA SER A 323 -9.14 -0.63 5.91
C SER A 323 -8.02 0.26 6.50
N LEU A 324 -7.91 0.33 7.83
CA LEU A 324 -6.93 1.13 8.56
C LEU A 324 -5.72 0.31 9.04
N MET A 325 -5.52 -0.91 8.53
CA MET A 325 -4.43 -1.79 8.95
C MET A 325 -3.05 -1.15 8.84
N CYS A 326 -2.84 -0.29 7.84
CA CYS A 326 -1.60 0.47 7.69
C CYS A 326 -1.28 1.36 8.91
N TYR A 327 -2.25 1.70 9.76
CA TYR A 327 -2.03 2.54 10.94
C TYR A 327 -2.07 1.75 12.26
N ASN A 328 -2.22 0.42 12.19
CA ASN A 328 -2.44 -0.45 13.33
C ASN A 328 -1.23 -1.38 13.53
N ILE A 329 -0.17 -0.84 14.15
CA ILE A 329 1.11 -1.53 14.39
C ILE A 329 0.93 -2.84 15.17
N GLY A 330 -0.11 -2.95 16.00
CA GLY A 330 -0.39 -4.15 16.81
C GLY A 330 -1.20 -5.26 16.15
N LYS A 331 -1.95 -5.01 15.06
CA LYS A 331 -2.83 -6.01 14.42
C LYS A 331 -2.19 -6.79 13.27
N MET A 332 -1.00 -6.39 12.83
CA MET A 332 -0.31 -7.01 11.70
C MET A 332 0.22 -8.43 12.02
N LEU A 333 0.19 -8.85 13.30
CA LEU A 333 0.74 -10.11 13.82
C LEU A 333 -0.30 -11.11 14.35
N GLU A 334 -1.60 -10.75 14.39
CA GLU A 334 -2.62 -11.77 14.66
C GLU A 334 -2.77 -12.65 13.42
N PRO A 335 -2.89 -13.98 13.56
CA PRO A 335 -3.17 -14.85 12.43
C PRO A 335 -4.57 -14.51 11.90
N LEU A 336 -4.62 -13.58 10.94
CA LEU A 336 -5.69 -13.51 9.94
C LEU A 336 -5.88 -14.96 9.49
N GLY A 337 -7.07 -15.53 9.71
CA GLY A 337 -7.35 -16.97 9.57
C GLY A 337 -7.14 -17.52 8.17
N PHE A 338 -5.91 -17.50 7.67
CA PHE A 338 -5.39 -18.18 6.50
C PHE A 338 -5.26 -19.66 6.84
N SER A 339 -6.38 -20.28 7.21
CA SER A 339 -6.47 -21.72 7.29
C SER A 339 -6.43 -22.27 5.87
N THR A 340 -5.33 -22.95 5.54
CA THR A 340 -5.11 -23.80 4.35
C THR A 340 -5.28 -23.12 2.99
N ILE A 341 -4.15 -22.73 2.37
CA ILE A 341 -3.72 -23.01 0.96
C ILE A 341 -2.30 -22.44 0.82
N VAL A 342 -1.31 -23.00 1.53
CA VAL A 342 0.08 -23.11 1.05
C VAL A 342 0.72 -24.25 1.86
N PRO A 343 1.17 -25.37 1.24
CA PRO A 343 1.97 -26.33 1.98
C PRO A 343 3.29 -25.66 2.39
N HIS A 344 3.64 -25.81 3.67
CA HIS A 344 4.91 -25.39 4.26
C HIS A 344 6.11 -25.81 3.38
N GLN A 345 6.68 -24.88 2.62
CA GLN A 345 8.08 -24.97 2.24
C GLN A 345 8.89 -24.21 3.27
N VAL A 346 9.51 -24.97 4.17
CA VAL A 346 10.49 -24.49 5.14
C VAL A 346 11.71 -23.96 4.37
N TRP A 347 11.87 -22.64 4.32
CA TRP A 347 13.15 -22.01 3.99
C TRP A 347 14.08 -22.20 5.19
N LYS A 348 14.95 -23.21 5.16
CA LYS A 348 16.11 -23.27 6.06
C LYS A 348 17.14 -22.28 5.53
N ALA A 349 17.43 -21.25 6.32
CA ALA A 349 18.59 -20.39 6.12
C ALA A 349 19.86 -21.24 6.28
N GLY A 350 20.54 -21.53 5.17
CA GLY A 350 21.85 -22.16 5.16
C GLY A 350 22.94 -21.10 5.26
N ASN A 351 23.71 -21.14 6.35
CA ASN A 351 25.02 -20.51 6.43
C ASN A 351 25.97 -21.22 5.45
N GLU A 352 26.54 -20.49 4.50
CA GLU A 352 27.76 -20.92 3.80
C GLU A 352 28.99 -20.36 4.53
N PRO A 353 30.05 -21.17 4.67
CA PRO A 353 31.40 -20.66 4.60
C PRO A 353 32.13 -21.21 3.35
N GLU A 354 32.91 -20.28 2.79
CA GLU A 354 34.02 -20.38 1.85
C GLU A 354 34.62 -21.75 1.46
N ASN A 355 34.88 -21.84 0.14
CA ASN A 355 36.04 -22.44 -0.53
C ASN A 355 36.52 -23.85 -0.14
N ARG A 356 36.37 -24.79 -1.09
CA ARG A 356 37.48 -25.44 -1.84
C ARG A 356 36.89 -26.41 -2.86
N GLY A 357 37.38 -26.33 -4.10
CA GLY A 357 36.90 -27.14 -5.21
C GLY A 357 37.24 -28.62 -5.09
N VAL A 358 36.54 -29.46 -5.87
CA VAL A 358 37.08 -30.60 -6.63
C VAL A 358 36.01 -31.05 -7.65
N LEU A 359 36.51 -31.48 -8.80
CA LEU A 359 35.87 -31.93 -10.02
C LEU A 359 34.78 -33.00 -9.90
N ALA A 360 33.84 -32.89 -10.84
CA ALA A 360 33.06 -33.90 -11.56
C ALA A 360 33.32 -35.40 -11.30
N ARG A 361 32.22 -36.18 -11.24
CA ARG A 361 32.04 -37.41 -12.04
C ARG A 361 30.59 -37.92 -12.05
N CYS A 362 30.08 -38.17 -13.25
CA CYS A 362 28.96 -39.05 -13.57
C CYS A 362 29.30 -40.52 -13.22
N GLY A 363 28.29 -41.31 -12.88
CA GLY A 363 28.42 -42.77 -12.79
C GLY A 363 27.10 -43.48 -12.50
N LEU A 364 26.44 -43.96 -13.56
CA LEU A 364 25.47 -45.05 -13.54
C LEU A 364 26.17 -46.36 -13.15
N SER A 365 25.49 -47.24 -12.38
CA SER A 365 25.19 -48.64 -12.78
C SER A 365 24.89 -49.59 -11.60
N HIS A 366 23.80 -50.34 -11.77
CA HIS A 366 23.59 -51.78 -11.55
C HIS A 366 23.74 -52.49 -10.17
N HIS A 367 22.58 -53.02 -9.75
CA HIS A 367 22.21 -54.45 -9.55
C HIS A 367 22.86 -55.34 -8.47
N GLN A 368 21.93 -55.97 -7.74
CA GLN A 368 21.79 -57.41 -7.39
C GLN A 368 22.09 -57.92 -5.97
N GLY A 369 21.09 -58.67 -5.47
CA GLY A 369 21.18 -59.76 -4.47
C GLY A 369 20.52 -59.42 -3.13
N ARG A 370 19.64 -60.22 -2.51
CA ARG A 370 19.18 -61.61 -2.70
C ARG A 370 17.95 -61.83 -1.79
N ASP A 371 17.03 -62.70 -2.23
CA ASP A 371 16.27 -63.75 -1.50
C ASP A 371 15.62 -63.40 -0.13
N LYS A 372 14.35 -63.71 0.18
CA LYS A 372 13.60 -64.95 -0.06
C LYS A 372 12.13 -64.77 0.39
N ALA A 373 11.24 -65.51 -0.25
CA ALA A 373 9.78 -65.47 -0.12
C ALA A 373 9.21 -66.37 1.00
N ILE A 374 8.02 -66.05 1.50
CA ILE A 374 7.00 -67.04 1.95
C ILE A 374 5.61 -66.59 1.45
N LYS A 375 4.94 -67.52 0.77
CA LYS A 375 3.61 -67.47 0.12
C LYS A 375 2.47 -67.63 1.14
N HIS A 376 1.25 -67.16 0.82
CA HIS A 376 0.14 -68.04 0.40
C HIS A 376 -1.13 -67.27 0.02
N ASP A 377 -1.71 -67.68 -1.10
CA ASP A 377 -2.86 -67.12 -1.80
C ASP A 377 -4.22 -67.47 -1.19
N MET A 378 -5.20 -66.62 -1.52
CA MET A 378 -6.65 -66.85 -1.51
C MET A 378 -7.05 -68.17 -2.18
N VAL A 379 -7.99 -68.91 -1.56
CA VAL A 379 -9.21 -69.43 -2.22
C VAL A 379 -10.32 -69.59 -1.19
N THR A 380 -11.42 -68.88 -1.41
CA THR A 380 -12.77 -69.12 -0.88
C THR A 380 -13.50 -70.18 -1.69
N ALA A 381 -14.16 -71.15 -1.04
CA ALA A 381 -15.56 -71.55 -1.32
C ALA A 381 -16.03 -72.76 -0.48
N GLN A 382 -17.20 -72.58 0.15
CA GLN A 382 -18.28 -73.55 0.44
C GLN A 382 -18.09 -74.69 1.46
N ALA A 383 -18.80 -74.59 2.59
CA ALA A 383 -19.97 -75.42 2.96
C ALA A 383 -20.25 -75.30 4.49
N GLY A 384 -21.51 -75.05 4.87
CA GLY A 384 -21.99 -75.10 6.26
C GLY A 384 -22.20 -73.76 6.92
#